data_AF-A0A9E0A8F6-F1
#
_entry.id   AF-A0A9E0A8F6-F1
#
_cell.length_a   1.000
_cell.length_b   1.000
_cell.length_c   1.000
_cell.angle_alpha   90.00
_cell.angle_beta   90.00
_cell.angle_gamma   90.00
#
_symmetry.space_group_name_H-M   'P 1'
#
loop_
_entity.id
_entity.type
_entity.pdbx_description
1 polymer ?
#
loop_
_entity_poly.entity_id
_entity_poly.type
_entity_poly.pdbx_seq_one_letter_code
_entity_poly.pdbx_strand_id
1 'polypeptide(L)'
;MKRVLYVFGLLVISFGLKAQTDTIPNQQQNTAQTLMNSKPGLQIGGYGEVHYNQPLKSNTHTLGTLDAHRMVLFFGYNFSSKTQFVTEVEIEYAREVWVEQMFIQYRLNRYANFRAGVLLVPMGIINEYHEPTAFNGVERPIIDNKIAPTT
;
A
#
# COMPACT_ATOMS: atom_id res chain seq x y z
N MET A 1 15.80 -35.14 29.57
CA MET A 1 15.98 -33.85 30.28
C MET A 1 16.69 -32.80 29.43
N LYS A 2 17.86 -33.07 28.82
CA LYS A 2 18.61 -32.09 28.01
C LYS A 2 17.81 -31.48 26.83
N ARG A 3 17.00 -32.27 26.12
CA ARG A 3 16.13 -31.79 25.02
C ARG A 3 15.07 -30.78 25.45
N VAL A 4 14.49 -30.95 26.64
CA VAL A 4 13.51 -30.00 27.20
C VAL A 4 14.20 -28.68 27.56
N LEU A 5 15.44 -28.76 28.06
CA LEU A 5 16.24 -27.58 28.37
C LEU A 5 16.58 -26.76 27.12
N TYR A 6 16.88 -27.40 25.99
CA TYR A 6 17.15 -26.71 24.72
C TYR A 6 15.91 -26.03 24.14
N VAL A 7 14.75 -26.70 24.18
CA VAL A 7 13.48 -26.12 23.71
C VAL A 7 13.08 -24.93 24.59
N PHE A 8 13.23 -25.06 25.91
CA PHE A 8 12.96 -23.97 26.84
C PHE A 8 13.93 -22.80 26.65
N GLY A 9 15.21 -23.08 26.42
CA GLY A 9 16.22 -22.06 26.10
C GLY A 9 15.91 -21.29 24.81
N LEU A 10 15.51 -22.00 23.74
CA LEU A 10 15.07 -21.37 22.49
C LEU A 10 13.83 -20.48 22.68
N LEU A 11 12.86 -20.95 23.49
CA LEU A 11 11.66 -20.18 23.83
C LEU A 11 12.00 -18.88 24.57
N VAL A 12 12.91 -18.94 25.56
CA VAL A 12 13.33 -17.76 26.31
C VAL A 12 14.09 -16.76 25.42
N ILE A 13 14.94 -17.24 24.51
CA ILE A 13 15.64 -16.38 23.54
C ILE A 13 14.63 -15.69 22.61
N SER A 14 13.60 -16.41 22.14
CA SER A 14 12.57 -15.83 21.27
C SER A 14 11.73 -14.73 21.94
N PHE A 15 11.56 -14.74 23.27
CA PHE A 15 10.90 -13.66 24.02
C PHE A 15 11.82 -12.47 24.35
N GLY A 16 13.14 -12.67 24.33
CA GLY A 16 14.14 -11.63 24.63
C GLY A 16 14.54 -10.77 23.42
N LEU A 17 14.27 -11.24 22.21
CA LEU A 17 14.55 -10.48 20.99
C LEU A 17 13.56 -9.32 20.87
N LYS A 18 14.04 -8.11 21.14
CA LYS A 18 13.32 -6.89 20.79
C LYS A 18 13.56 -6.63 19.30
N ALA A 19 12.49 -6.57 18.52
CA ALA A 19 12.57 -6.15 17.12
C ALA A 19 13.20 -4.76 17.04
N GLN A 20 14.00 -4.54 15.99
CA GLN A 20 14.56 -3.23 15.68
C GLN A 20 13.40 -2.23 15.53
N THR A 21 13.37 -1.22 16.40
CA THR A 21 12.50 -0.06 16.21
C THR A 21 13.14 0.83 15.17
N ASP A 22 12.63 0.79 13.94
CA ASP A 22 13.04 1.73 12.90
C ASP A 22 12.58 3.13 13.29
N THR A 23 13.48 3.90 13.90
CA THR A 23 13.31 5.33 14.14
C THR A 23 13.68 6.11 12.88
N ILE A 24 13.00 5.81 11.76
CA ILE A 24 13.13 6.61 10.54
C ILE A 24 12.16 7.80 10.68
N PRO A 25 12.66 9.04 10.72
CA PRO A 25 11.79 10.21 10.62
C PRO A 25 11.11 10.22 9.24
N ASN A 26 9.81 10.50 9.17
CA ASN A 26 8.97 10.43 7.95
C ASN A 26 8.88 9.04 7.32
N GLN A 27 8.36 8.08 8.07
CA GLN A 27 7.88 6.83 7.45
C GLN A 27 6.72 7.17 6.51
N GLN A 28 6.93 6.94 5.21
CA GLN A 28 5.87 7.05 4.20
C GLN A 28 4.70 6.17 4.64
N GLN A 29 3.48 6.69 4.54
CA GLN A 29 2.26 5.97 4.88
C GLN A 29 1.49 5.80 3.58
N ASN A 30 1.02 4.58 3.30
CA ASN A 30 0.09 4.40 2.20
C ASN A 30 -1.29 4.91 2.61
N THR A 31 -2.18 4.99 1.64
CA THR A 31 -3.50 5.55 1.88
C THR A 31 -4.30 4.77 2.93
N ALA A 32 -4.26 3.43 2.93
CA ALA A 32 -4.91 2.63 3.95
C ALA A 32 -4.41 2.96 5.37
N GLN A 33 -3.10 3.15 5.57
CA GLN A 33 -2.55 3.54 6.87
C GLN A 33 -2.93 4.96 7.26
N THR A 34 -2.97 5.89 6.32
CA THR A 34 -3.44 7.27 6.56
C THR A 34 -4.90 7.28 7.05
N LEU A 35 -5.79 6.54 6.39
CA LEU A 35 -7.19 6.39 6.81
C LEU A 35 -7.30 5.79 8.22
N MET A 36 -6.48 4.78 8.51
CA MET A 36 -6.50 4.11 9.81
C MET A 36 -5.91 4.95 10.94
N ASN A 37 -4.98 5.85 10.67
CA ASN A 37 -4.42 6.75 11.66
C ASN A 37 -5.30 8.00 11.90
N SER A 38 -6.32 8.18 11.08
CA SER A 38 -7.22 9.33 11.17
C SER A 38 -8.19 9.23 12.36
N LYS A 39 -8.84 10.36 12.67
CA LYS A 39 -9.83 10.43 13.75
C LYS A 39 -11.03 9.49 13.49
N PRO A 40 -11.81 9.11 14.53
CA PRO A 40 -13.05 8.36 14.36
C PRO A 40 -14.00 9.01 13.36
N GLY A 41 -14.79 8.19 12.64
CA GLY A 41 -15.76 8.64 11.65
C GLY A 41 -15.35 8.38 10.20
N LEU A 42 -16.09 9.03 9.29
CA LEU A 42 -15.91 8.91 7.85
C LEU A 42 -14.67 9.68 7.40
N GLN A 43 -13.85 9.03 6.60
CA GLN A 43 -12.68 9.58 5.96
C GLN A 43 -12.86 9.41 4.45
N ILE A 44 -12.60 10.48 3.70
CA ILE A 44 -12.67 10.49 2.25
C ILE A 44 -11.40 11.15 1.75
N GLY A 45 -10.79 10.56 0.74
CA GLY A 45 -9.68 11.16 0.03
C GLY A 45 -9.68 10.71 -1.41
N GLY A 46 -8.70 11.20 -2.16
CA GLY A 46 -8.44 10.74 -3.51
C GLY A 46 -7.30 11.50 -4.14
N TYR A 47 -6.81 10.98 -5.25
CA TYR A 47 -5.90 11.69 -6.14
C TYR A 47 -6.22 11.32 -7.59
N GLY A 48 -5.67 12.08 -8.52
CA GLY A 48 -5.77 11.78 -9.95
C GLY A 48 -4.48 12.06 -10.67
N GLU A 49 -4.28 11.35 -11.78
CA GLU A 49 -3.09 11.39 -12.59
C GLU A 49 -3.43 11.63 -14.05
N VAL A 50 -2.64 12.48 -14.69
CA VAL A 50 -2.68 12.71 -16.14
C VAL A 50 -1.26 12.55 -16.65
N HIS A 51 -1.06 11.61 -17.55
CA HIS A 51 0.25 11.29 -18.10
C HIS A 51 0.40 11.95 -19.47
N TYR A 52 1.64 12.35 -19.77
CA TYR A 52 2.06 12.77 -21.09
C TYR A 52 3.36 12.07 -21.45
N ASN A 53 3.34 11.25 -22.50
CA ASN A 53 4.51 10.51 -22.96
C ASN A 53 4.84 10.89 -24.40
N GLN A 54 6.08 11.36 -24.61
CA GLN A 54 6.61 11.68 -25.93
C GLN A 54 7.77 10.72 -26.26
N PRO A 55 7.56 9.74 -27.15
CA PRO A 55 8.67 8.91 -27.62
C PRO A 55 9.71 9.77 -28.34
N LEU A 56 10.98 9.57 -27.99
CA LEU A 56 12.11 10.26 -28.63
C LEU A 56 12.90 9.25 -29.47
N LYS A 57 12.94 9.47 -30.79
CA LYS A 57 13.75 8.70 -31.73
C LYS A 57 14.50 9.65 -32.66
N SER A 58 15.75 9.30 -32.98
CA SER A 58 16.54 10.09 -33.91
C SER A 58 15.88 10.09 -35.30
N ASN A 59 15.82 11.26 -35.96
CA ASN A 59 15.22 11.45 -37.29
C ASN A 59 13.73 11.06 -37.44
N THR A 60 12.97 10.90 -36.35
CA THR A 60 11.52 10.61 -36.46
C THR A 60 10.75 11.38 -35.39
N HIS A 61 9.80 12.21 -35.83
CA HIS A 61 8.84 12.84 -34.95
C HIS A 61 7.62 11.94 -34.80
N THR A 62 7.37 11.47 -33.58
CA THR A 62 6.12 10.79 -33.21
C THR A 62 5.21 11.75 -32.47
N LEU A 63 3.90 11.57 -32.58
CA LEU A 63 2.96 12.29 -31.73
C LEU A 63 3.08 11.79 -30.29
N GLY A 64 3.03 12.73 -29.34
CA GLY A 64 2.93 12.40 -27.91
C GLY A 64 1.53 11.93 -27.56
N THR A 65 1.43 11.11 -26.51
CA THR A 65 0.18 10.64 -25.95
C THR A 65 -0.12 11.39 -24.67
N LEU A 66 -1.36 11.84 -24.51
CA LEU A 66 -1.88 12.38 -23.25
C LEU A 66 -3.05 11.52 -22.81
N ASP A 67 -3.00 11.05 -21.58
CA ASP A 67 -4.02 10.16 -21.02
C ASP A 67 -4.38 10.56 -19.59
N ALA A 68 -5.68 10.51 -19.29
CA ALA A 68 -6.17 10.54 -17.91
C ALA A 68 -5.90 9.16 -17.31
N HIS A 69 -4.67 8.97 -16.83
CA HIS A 69 -4.11 7.67 -16.48
C HIS A 69 -5.00 6.95 -15.47
N ARG A 70 -5.23 7.60 -14.31
CA ARG A 70 -6.12 7.07 -13.28
C ARG A 70 -6.65 8.14 -12.32
N MET A 71 -7.78 7.82 -11.70
CA MET A 71 -8.34 8.54 -10.56
C MET A 71 -8.60 7.54 -9.44
N VAL A 72 -7.99 7.78 -8.28
CA VAL A 72 -8.13 6.91 -7.11
C VAL A 72 -8.97 7.64 -6.06
N LEU A 73 -9.99 6.95 -5.55
CA LEU A 73 -10.87 7.44 -4.51
C LEU A 73 -10.83 6.50 -3.30
N PHE A 74 -10.65 7.09 -2.14
CA PHE A 74 -10.58 6.35 -0.89
C PHE A 74 -11.76 6.70 0.01
N PHE A 75 -12.38 5.65 0.54
CA PHE A 75 -13.40 5.80 1.57
C PHE A 75 -13.01 4.92 2.75
N GLY A 76 -12.99 5.51 3.94
CA GLY A 76 -12.70 4.79 5.17
C GLY A 76 -13.70 5.15 6.24
N TYR A 77 -13.99 4.21 7.14
CA TYR A 77 -14.79 4.51 8.32
C TYR A 77 -14.15 3.91 9.57
N ASN A 78 -13.79 4.79 10.51
CA ASN A 78 -13.23 4.42 11.80
C ASN A 78 -14.37 4.27 12.82
N PHE A 79 -14.94 3.05 12.92
CA PHE A 79 -16.05 2.74 13.84
C PHE A 79 -15.66 2.87 15.31
N SER A 80 -14.42 2.52 15.63
CA SER A 80 -13.88 2.65 16.99
C SER A 80 -12.37 2.72 16.96
N SER A 81 -11.73 2.80 18.13
CA SER A 81 -10.28 2.71 18.21
C SER A 81 -9.74 1.37 17.71
N LYS A 82 -10.55 0.30 17.62
CA LYS A 82 -10.13 -1.04 17.22
C LYS A 82 -10.65 -1.50 15.85
N THR A 83 -11.78 -0.97 15.40
CA THR A 83 -12.48 -1.48 14.19
C THR A 83 -12.54 -0.40 13.13
N GLN A 84 -12.05 -0.73 11.94
CA GLN A 84 -11.89 0.21 10.82
C GLN A 84 -12.28 -0.48 9.52
N PHE A 85 -12.92 0.25 8.63
CA PHE A 85 -13.16 -0.16 7.26
C PHE A 85 -12.36 0.73 6.32
N VAL A 86 -11.73 0.12 5.32
CA VAL A 86 -10.93 0.79 4.30
C VAL A 86 -11.38 0.28 2.94
N THR A 87 -11.61 1.21 2.01
CA THR A 87 -11.81 0.90 0.61
C THR A 87 -11.09 1.90 -0.28
N GLU A 88 -10.62 1.39 -1.40
CA GLU A 88 -9.95 2.12 -2.46
C GLU A 88 -10.56 1.69 -3.79
N VAL A 89 -10.99 2.67 -4.57
CA VAL A 89 -11.57 2.47 -5.89
C VAL A 89 -10.70 3.24 -6.87
N GLU A 90 -10.21 2.53 -7.87
CA GLU A 90 -9.42 3.12 -8.95
C GLU A 90 -10.25 3.16 -10.23
N ILE A 91 -10.12 4.26 -10.96
CA ILE A 91 -10.73 4.46 -12.27
C ILE A 91 -9.62 4.75 -13.26
N GLU A 92 -9.31 3.79 -14.12
CA GLU A 92 -8.26 3.90 -15.13
C GLU A 92 -8.81 4.34 -16.49
N TYR A 93 -8.04 5.18 -17.19
CA TYR A 93 -8.35 5.68 -18.53
C TYR A 93 -9.78 6.25 -18.69
N ALA A 94 -10.37 6.72 -17.59
CA ALA A 94 -11.76 7.16 -17.47
C ALA A 94 -12.82 6.14 -17.93
N ARG A 95 -12.50 4.84 -17.94
CA ARG A 95 -13.41 3.79 -18.47
C ARG A 95 -13.40 2.48 -17.70
N GLU A 96 -12.30 2.15 -17.04
CA GLU A 96 -12.11 0.91 -16.28
C GLU A 96 -12.23 1.23 -14.80
N VAL A 97 -12.95 0.41 -14.04
CA VAL A 97 -13.19 0.62 -12.61
C VAL A 97 -12.74 -0.61 -11.84
N TRP A 98 -11.89 -0.40 -10.86
CA TRP A 98 -11.29 -1.45 -10.06
C TRP A 98 -11.47 -1.18 -8.56
N VAL A 99 -11.55 -2.27 -7.80
CA VAL A 99 -11.54 -2.24 -6.34
C VAL A 99 -10.22 -2.80 -5.87
N GLU A 100 -9.26 -1.91 -5.69
CA GLU A 100 -7.88 -2.25 -5.35
C GLU A 100 -7.75 -2.77 -3.92
N GLN A 101 -8.46 -2.11 -3.00
CA GLN A 101 -8.52 -2.51 -1.60
C GLN A 101 -9.93 -2.41 -1.09
N MET A 102 -10.36 -3.41 -0.32
CA MET A 102 -11.63 -3.37 0.39
C MET A 102 -11.57 -4.35 1.55
N PHE A 103 -11.33 -3.85 2.75
CA PHE A 103 -11.18 -4.71 3.91
C PHE A 103 -11.67 -4.07 5.21
N ILE A 104 -12.01 -4.94 6.15
CA ILE A 104 -12.22 -4.57 7.54
C ILE A 104 -10.98 -4.98 8.32
N GLN A 105 -10.52 -4.06 9.18
CA GLN A 105 -9.47 -4.32 10.15
C GLN A 105 -10.04 -4.28 11.58
N TYR A 106 -9.63 -5.27 12.37
CA TYR A 106 -9.84 -5.31 13.81
C TYR A 106 -8.51 -5.44 14.57
N ARG A 107 -8.23 -4.52 15.48
CA ARG A 107 -7.06 -4.57 16.36
C ARG A 107 -7.31 -5.50 17.55
N LEU A 108 -6.66 -6.66 17.54
CA LEU A 108 -6.73 -7.65 18.63
C LEU A 108 -6.00 -7.12 19.88
N ASN A 109 -4.78 -6.61 19.69
CA ASN A 109 -3.96 -6.00 20.73
C ASN A 109 -2.93 -5.05 20.09
N ARG A 110 -1.94 -4.56 20.87
CA ARG A 110 -0.92 -3.62 20.37
C ARG A 110 0.07 -4.21 19.35
N TYR A 111 0.06 -5.54 19.16
CA TYR A 111 0.99 -6.28 18.32
C TYR A 111 0.33 -7.04 17.17
N ALA A 112 -0.98 -7.23 17.21
CA ALA A 112 -1.71 -8.06 16.26
C ALA A 112 -2.97 -7.35 15.76
N ASN A 113 -3.10 -7.34 14.44
CA ASN A 113 -4.29 -6.89 13.73
C ASN A 113 -4.82 -8.05 12.90
N PHE A 114 -6.14 -8.19 12.87
CA PHE A 114 -6.83 -9.08 11.94
C PHE A 114 -7.40 -8.25 10.80
N ARG A 115 -7.13 -8.65 9.56
CA ARG A 115 -7.65 -8.01 8.34
C ARG A 115 -8.38 -9.05 7.50
N ALA A 116 -9.55 -8.70 6.99
CA ALA A 116 -10.32 -9.56 6.10
C ALA A 116 -10.94 -8.74 4.96
N GLY A 117 -10.78 -9.21 3.72
CA GLY A 117 -11.25 -8.55 2.51
C GLY A 117 -10.25 -8.67 1.37
N VAL A 118 -10.37 -7.75 0.40
CA VAL A 118 -9.41 -7.55 -0.68
C VAL A 118 -8.23 -6.75 -0.13
N LEU A 119 -7.05 -7.37 -0.17
CA LEU A 119 -5.80 -6.83 0.36
C LEU A 119 -4.77 -6.81 -0.76
N LEU A 120 -3.93 -5.78 -0.76
CA LEU A 120 -2.75 -5.78 -1.61
C LEU A 120 -1.75 -6.83 -1.16
N VAL A 121 -1.11 -7.46 -2.14
CA VAL A 121 0.00 -8.38 -1.89
C VAL A 121 1.20 -7.54 -1.41
N PRO A 122 1.76 -7.77 -0.20
CA PRO A 122 2.84 -6.96 0.32
C PRO A 122 4.17 -7.34 -0.36
N MET A 123 4.38 -6.86 -1.59
CA MET A 123 5.54 -7.19 -2.41
C MET A 123 6.21 -5.94 -2.97
N GLY A 124 7.32 -5.55 -2.34
CA GLY A 124 8.06 -4.35 -2.71
C GLY A 124 7.38 -3.07 -2.26
N ILE A 125 8.16 -1.98 -2.23
CA ILE A 125 7.70 -0.66 -1.80
C ILE A 125 6.63 -0.14 -2.78
N ILE A 126 6.86 -0.28 -4.08
CA ILE A 126 5.96 0.30 -5.09
C ILE A 126 4.58 -0.36 -5.07
N ASN A 127 4.45 -1.66 -4.79
CA ASN A 127 3.12 -2.25 -4.68
C ASN A 127 2.38 -1.84 -3.39
N GLU A 128 3.10 -1.72 -2.28
CA GLU A 128 2.46 -1.40 -0.99
C GLU A 128 1.98 0.05 -0.91
N TYR A 129 2.71 0.98 -1.55
CA TYR A 129 2.34 2.38 -1.61
C TYR A 129 1.56 2.74 -2.88
N HIS A 130 1.93 2.19 -4.05
CA HIS A 130 1.31 2.33 -5.39
C HIS A 130 0.91 3.75 -5.83
N GLU A 131 1.31 4.76 -5.07
CA GLU A 131 1.15 6.18 -5.31
C GLU A 131 2.33 6.73 -6.16
N PRO A 132 2.11 7.76 -7.00
CA PRO A 132 3.16 8.33 -7.87
C PRO A 132 4.37 8.87 -7.14
N THR A 133 4.18 9.28 -5.89
CA THR A 133 5.25 9.81 -5.03
C THR A 133 6.23 8.73 -4.56
N ALA A 134 5.93 7.45 -4.80
CA ALA A 134 6.79 6.32 -4.44
C ALA A 134 7.90 6.02 -5.44
N PHE A 135 7.95 6.69 -6.60
CA PHE A 135 8.97 6.51 -7.62
C PHE A 135 9.30 7.82 -8.34
N ASN A 136 10.44 7.87 -9.04
CA ASN A 136 10.99 9.11 -9.60
C ASN A 136 10.59 9.38 -11.07
N GLY A 137 9.86 8.46 -11.70
CA GLY A 137 9.42 8.55 -13.10
C GLY A 137 7.93 8.88 -13.23
N VAL A 138 7.47 9.11 -14.46
CA VAL A 138 6.03 9.15 -14.77
C VAL A 138 5.42 7.76 -14.66
N GLU A 139 6.15 6.76 -15.16
CA GLU A 139 5.77 5.35 -15.08
C GLU A 139 6.54 4.64 -13.98
N ARG A 140 5.93 3.60 -13.40
CA ARG A 140 6.60 2.70 -12.46
C ARG A 140 7.84 2.07 -13.11
N PRO A 141 8.90 1.78 -12.33
CA PRO A 141 10.07 1.06 -12.81
C PRO A 141 9.70 -0.28 -13.48
N ILE A 142 10.51 -0.70 -14.45
CA ILE A 142 10.24 -1.89 -15.28
C ILE A 142 10.06 -3.16 -14.43
N ILE A 143 10.79 -3.29 -13.32
CA ILE A 143 10.69 -4.46 -12.44
C ILE A 143 9.29 -4.53 -11.82
N ASP A 144 8.81 -3.42 -11.27
CA ASP A 144 7.49 -3.35 -10.64
C ASP A 144 6.37 -3.45 -11.69
N ASN A 145 6.56 -2.89 -12.89
CA ASN A 145 5.55 -2.94 -13.96
C ASN A 145 5.46 -4.32 -14.64
N LYS A 146 6.56 -5.06 -14.77
CA LYS A 146 6.63 -6.28 -15.62
C LYS A 146 6.89 -7.58 -14.88
N ILE A 147 7.43 -7.53 -13.66
CA ILE A 147 7.88 -8.71 -12.92
C ILE A 147 7.12 -8.88 -11.61
N ALA A 148 6.99 -7.80 -10.84
CA ALA A 148 6.25 -7.87 -9.58
C ALA A 148 4.74 -8.02 -9.84
N PRO A 149 4.03 -8.80 -9.01
CA PRO A 149 2.58 -8.87 -9.02
C PRO A 149 2.03 -7.59 -8.39
N THR A 150 2.07 -6.50 -9.16
CA THR A 150 1.50 -5.22 -8.75
C THR A 150 0.14 -5.01 -9.35
N THR A 151 -0.65 -4.16 -8.71
CA THR A 151 -1.89 -3.63 -9.26
C THR A 151 -1.61 -2.30 -9.96
#